data_AF-A0A7S3TMQ0-F1
#
_entry.id   AF-A0A7S3TMQ0-F1
#
_cell.length_a   1.000
_cell.length_b   1.000
_cell.length_c   1.000
_cell.angle_alpha   90.00
_cell.angle_beta   90.00
_cell.angle_gamma   90.00
#
_symmetry.space_group_name_H-M   'P 1'
#
loop_
_entity.id
_entity.type
_entity.pdbx_description
1 polymer ?
#
loop_
_entity_poly.entity_id
_entity_poly.type
_entity_poly.pdbx_seq_one_letter_code
_entity_poly.pdbx_strand_id
1 'polypeptide(L)'
;LYVLMLACLTCSIGMAMFFLCRAGGMTHWLGFAQALDIVLVSLGWVMVGLYAVESKGGSDVLDGWLTYNNERAELPSTDLQEFDSQLLKTVLEGLNFSLSADMYLQRLAAIYIILLLFRVLSTSVGHARLAIVVKSLTSGLTDLVHLFIVFLIIFWAYVMSGHILFGRRMEEFATLKGSFSYTLQIVLQREYQFQELTVRDLWTSA
;
A
#
# COMPACT_ATOMS: atom_id res chain seq x y z
N LEU A 1 25.64 1.45 1.14
CA LEU A 1 25.46 2.87 0.76
C LEU A 1 24.08 3.41 1.18
N TYR A 2 22.97 2.76 0.78
CA TYR A 2 21.60 3.19 1.08
C TYR A 2 21.26 3.30 2.59
N VAL A 3 21.70 2.35 3.41
CA VAL A 3 21.50 2.38 4.88
C VAL A 3 22.19 3.57 5.55
N LEU A 4 23.38 3.93 5.05
CA LEU A 4 24.17 5.05 5.55
C LEU A 4 23.54 6.40 5.16
N MET A 5 22.90 6.45 3.98
CA MET A 5 22.13 7.60 3.51
C MET A 5 20.84 7.81 4.32
N LEU A 6 20.13 6.73 4.65
CA LEU A 6 18.95 6.75 5.54
C LEU A 6 19.31 7.17 6.97
N ALA A 7 20.41 6.64 7.51
CA ALA A 7 20.92 7.05 8.81
C ALA A 7 21.27 8.55 8.85
N CYS A 8 21.96 9.08 7.82
CA CYS A 8 22.20 10.51 7.69
C CYS A 8 20.92 11.34 7.58
N LEU A 9 19.90 10.86 6.85
CA LEU A 9 18.62 11.55 6.72
C LEU A 9 17.88 11.63 8.07
N THR A 10 17.94 10.56 8.86
CA THR A 10 17.32 10.51 10.19
C THR A 10 18.01 11.39 11.21
N CYS A 11 19.34 11.47 11.11
CA CYS A 11 20.15 12.35 11.94
C CYS A 11 19.91 13.84 11.58
N SER A 12 19.77 14.15 10.28
CA SER A 12 19.46 15.49 9.78
C SER A 12 18.07 15.97 10.22
N ILE A 13 17.05 15.11 10.11
CA ILE A 13 15.68 15.43 10.54
C ILE A 13 15.59 15.51 12.07
N GLY A 14 16.29 14.63 12.79
CA GLY A 14 16.41 14.71 14.25
C GLY A 14 17.06 16.02 14.71
N MET A 15 18.12 16.48 14.02
CA MET A 15 18.74 17.78 14.30
C MET A 15 17.82 18.96 13.97
N ALA A 16 17.10 18.92 12.84
CA ALA A 16 16.13 19.96 12.49
C ALA A 16 14.97 20.04 13.50
N MET A 17 14.48 18.89 13.95
CA MET A 17 13.43 18.77 14.98
C MET A 17 13.91 19.30 16.33
N PHE A 18 15.16 19.01 16.71
CA PHE A 18 15.78 19.51 17.94
C PHE A 18 15.99 21.03 17.92
N PHE A 19 16.47 21.59 16.80
CA PHE A 19 16.65 23.04 16.64
C PHE A 19 15.32 23.81 16.68
N LEU A 20 14.24 23.24 16.12
CA LEU A 20 12.91 23.84 16.14
C LEU A 20 12.22 23.74 17.52
N CYS A 21 12.39 22.63 18.24
CA CYS A 21 11.94 22.51 19.63
C CYS A 21 12.60 23.54 20.55
N ARG A 22 13.88 23.82 20.32
CA ARG A 22 14.63 24.83 21.08
C ARG A 22 14.19 26.27 20.77
N ALA A 23 13.52 26.52 19.64
CA ALA A 23 13.07 27.85 19.22
C ALA A 23 11.68 28.26 19.75
N GLY A 24 11.00 27.43 20.56
CA GLY A 24 9.81 27.84 21.33
C GLY A 24 8.51 28.04 20.52
N GLY A 25 8.47 27.68 19.24
CA GLY A 25 7.28 27.81 18.38
C GLY A 25 6.47 26.51 18.27
N MET A 26 5.73 26.13 19.30
CA MET A 26 4.99 24.86 19.35
C MET A 26 3.62 24.84 18.64
N THR A 27 3.18 25.94 18.01
CA THR A 27 1.82 26.06 17.45
C THR A 27 1.72 25.91 15.92
N HIS A 28 2.84 25.90 15.19
CA HIS A 28 2.88 25.69 13.72
C HIS A 28 3.39 24.27 13.35
N TRP A 29 3.22 23.33 14.28
CA TRP A 29 3.95 22.06 14.37
C TRP A 29 3.51 20.95 13.39
N LEU A 30 2.56 21.23 12.50
CA LEU A 30 2.08 20.29 11.47
C LEU A 30 1.98 20.96 10.11
N GLY A 31 3.07 21.60 9.69
CA GLY A 31 3.25 21.90 8.28
C GLY A 31 3.17 20.59 7.50
N PHE A 32 2.23 20.50 6.55
CA PHE A 32 1.99 19.31 5.73
C PHE A 32 3.29 18.70 5.14
N ALA A 33 4.25 19.55 4.77
CA ALA A 33 5.56 19.14 4.28
C ALA A 33 6.44 18.42 5.33
N GLN A 34 6.40 18.84 6.60
CA GLN A 34 7.17 18.21 7.67
C GLN A 34 6.58 16.84 8.06
N ALA A 35 5.26 16.73 8.08
CA ALA A 35 4.58 15.45 8.30
C ALA A 35 4.93 14.44 7.19
N LEU A 36 4.93 14.89 5.93
CA LEU A 36 5.35 14.10 4.77
C LEU A 36 6.79 13.58 4.94
N ASP A 37 7.71 14.44 5.37
CA ASP A 37 9.12 14.08 5.58
C ASP A 37 9.29 13.01 6.69
N ILE A 38 8.54 13.11 7.80
CA ILE A 38 8.55 12.11 8.87
C ILE A 38 8.01 10.77 8.36
N VAL A 39 6.90 10.80 7.60
CA VAL A 39 6.30 9.59 7.01
C VAL A 39 7.28 8.92 6.06
N LEU A 40 7.91 9.66 5.15
CA LEU A 40 8.91 9.12 4.22
C LEU A 40 10.07 8.43 4.94
N VAL A 41 10.59 9.05 6.00
CA VAL A 41 11.70 8.46 6.76
C VAL A 41 11.27 7.21 7.52
N SER A 42 10.09 7.23 8.14
CA SER A 42 9.55 6.04 8.80
C SER A 42 9.35 4.89 7.81
N LEU A 43 8.82 5.17 6.62
CA LEU A 43 8.57 4.18 5.57
C LEU A 43 9.89 3.64 4.98
N GLY A 44 10.92 4.49 4.87
CA GLY A 44 12.27 4.07 4.50
C GLY A 44 12.91 3.09 5.48
N TRP A 45 12.73 3.29 6.79
CA TRP A 45 13.20 2.32 7.80
C TRP A 45 12.45 1.00 7.75
N VAL A 46 11.12 1.07 7.56
CA VAL A 46 10.29 -0.13 7.39
C VAL A 46 10.77 -0.94 6.18
N MET A 47 11.05 -0.28 5.05
CA MET A 47 11.60 -0.92 3.85
C MET A 47 12.94 -1.60 4.10
N VAL A 48 13.88 -0.94 4.79
CA VAL A 48 15.18 -1.54 5.13
C VAL A 48 15.02 -2.73 6.07
N GLY A 49 14.10 -2.63 7.04
CA GLY A 49 13.80 -3.73 7.96
C GLY A 49 13.25 -4.96 7.23
N LEU A 50 12.27 -4.77 6.34
CA LEU A 50 11.71 -5.84 5.50
C LEU A 50 12.78 -6.47 4.59
N TYR A 51 13.61 -5.65 3.95
CA TYR A 51 14.70 -6.16 3.10
C TYR A 51 15.73 -6.96 3.90
N ALA A 52 16.04 -6.55 5.13
CA ALA A 52 16.95 -7.30 6.00
C ALA A 52 16.37 -8.67 6.42
N VAL A 53 15.04 -8.76 6.59
CA VAL A 53 14.35 -10.04 6.86
C VAL A 53 14.37 -10.94 5.62
N GLU A 54 14.05 -10.39 4.45
CA GLU A 54 14.10 -11.10 3.16
C GLU A 54 15.52 -11.64 2.88
N SER A 55 16.54 -10.79 3.06
CA SER A 55 17.93 -11.17 2.83
C SER A 55 18.40 -12.32 3.73
N LYS A 56 17.87 -12.44 4.95
CA LYS A 56 18.16 -13.57 5.84
C LYS A 56 17.39 -14.82 5.43
N GLY A 57 16.10 -14.68 5.09
CA GLY A 57 15.30 -15.80 4.57
C GLY A 57 15.91 -16.41 3.31
N GLY A 58 16.44 -15.56 2.41
CA GLY A 58 17.16 -16.01 1.21
C GLY A 58 18.44 -16.79 1.52
N SER A 59 19.22 -16.37 2.52
CA SER A 59 20.43 -17.11 2.92
C SER A 59 20.10 -18.45 3.57
N ASP A 60 19.05 -18.50 4.39
CA ASP A 60 18.64 -19.72 5.08
C ASP A 60 18.11 -20.78 4.09
N VAL A 61 17.39 -20.35 3.05
CA VAL A 61 16.95 -21.23 1.95
C VAL A 61 18.15 -21.76 1.15
N LEU A 62 19.15 -20.91 0.88
CA LEU A 62 20.36 -21.32 0.16
C LEU A 62 21.17 -22.35 0.96
N ASP A 63 21.31 -22.16 2.27
CA ASP A 63 22.02 -23.10 3.17
C ASP A 63 21.29 -24.45 3.26
N GLY A 64 19.95 -24.42 3.37
CA GLY A 64 19.11 -25.62 3.31
C GLY A 64 19.24 -26.37 1.98
N TRP A 65 19.35 -25.65 0.85
CA TRP A 65 19.56 -26.25 -0.47
C TRP A 65 20.95 -26.88 -0.62
N LEU A 66 22.00 -26.24 -0.12
CA LEU A 66 23.37 -26.76 -0.17
C LEU A 66 23.51 -28.02 0.67
N THR A 67 22.93 -28.02 1.88
CA THR A 67 22.89 -29.18 2.76
C THR A 67 22.18 -30.36 2.09
N TYR A 68 21.03 -30.10 1.47
CA TYR A 68 20.31 -31.10 0.67
C TYR A 68 21.14 -31.70 -0.46
N ASN A 69 21.82 -30.86 -1.26
CA ASN A 69 22.58 -31.34 -2.40
C ASN A 69 23.78 -32.21 -1.97
N ASN A 70 24.33 -31.95 -0.78
CA ASN A 70 25.42 -32.74 -0.20
C ASN A 70 24.91 -34.09 0.34
N GLU A 71 23.81 -34.11 1.11
CA GLU A 71 23.25 -35.34 1.68
C GLU A 71 22.69 -36.29 0.61
N ARG A 72 22.12 -35.73 -0.47
CA ARG A 72 21.63 -36.51 -1.62
C ARG A 72 22.74 -37.29 -2.34
N ALA A 73 23.98 -36.77 -2.32
CA ALA A 73 25.11 -37.42 -2.99
C ALA A 73 25.54 -38.74 -2.31
N GLU A 74 25.16 -38.95 -1.06
CA GLU A 74 25.59 -40.08 -0.22
C GLU A 74 24.54 -41.20 -0.12
N LEU A 75 23.30 -40.99 -0.60
CA LEU A 75 22.17 -41.90 -0.39
C LEU A 75 21.91 -42.87 -1.57
N PRO A 76 21.55 -44.14 -1.31
CA PRO A 76 21.13 -45.10 -2.33
C PRO A 76 19.74 -44.78 -2.91
N SER A 77 19.51 -45.18 -4.17
CA SER A 77 18.37 -44.71 -4.99
C SER A 77 16.96 -45.07 -4.51
N THR A 78 16.83 -45.95 -3.50
CA THR A 78 15.55 -46.52 -3.05
C THR A 78 14.82 -45.64 -2.02
N ASP A 79 15.55 -44.82 -1.27
CA ASP A 79 14.99 -43.95 -0.21
C ASP A 79 14.84 -42.47 -0.64
N LEU A 80 15.28 -42.13 -1.85
CA LEU A 80 15.31 -40.76 -2.37
C LEU A 80 13.92 -40.14 -2.52
N GLN A 81 12.87 -40.95 -2.78
CA GLN A 81 11.55 -40.43 -3.09
C GLN A 81 10.80 -39.90 -1.86
N GLU A 82 10.93 -40.56 -0.70
CA GLU A 82 10.34 -40.07 0.55
C GLU A 82 11.12 -38.86 1.08
N PHE A 83 12.44 -38.88 0.98
CA PHE A 83 13.32 -37.77 1.37
C PHE A 83 13.07 -36.50 0.55
N ASP A 84 13.00 -36.61 -0.79
CA ASP A 84 12.69 -35.48 -1.69
C ASP A 84 11.32 -34.87 -1.35
N SER A 85 10.32 -35.69 -0.98
CA SER A 85 8.96 -35.21 -0.71
C SER A 85 8.82 -34.41 0.59
N GLN A 86 9.60 -34.73 1.63
CA GLN A 86 9.59 -34.00 2.90
C GLN A 86 10.33 -32.68 2.77
N LEU A 87 11.50 -32.70 2.16
CA LEU A 87 12.33 -31.52 2.04
C LEU A 87 11.75 -30.50 1.04
N LEU A 88 11.13 -30.96 -0.05
CA LEU A 88 10.49 -30.08 -1.03
C LEU A 88 9.37 -29.27 -0.38
N LYS A 89 8.66 -29.81 0.63
CA LYS A 89 7.68 -29.04 1.41
C LYS A 89 8.33 -27.94 2.24
N THR A 90 9.43 -28.23 2.93
CA THR A 90 10.15 -27.24 3.75
C THR A 90 10.75 -26.11 2.90
N VAL A 91 11.34 -26.46 1.75
CA VAL A 91 11.88 -25.47 0.80
C VAL A 91 10.74 -24.64 0.18
N LEU A 92 9.62 -25.26 -0.19
CA LEU A 92 8.46 -24.57 -0.75
C LEU A 92 7.85 -23.58 0.27
N GLU A 93 7.75 -23.96 1.54
CA GLU A 93 7.29 -23.08 2.62
C GLU A 93 8.23 -21.89 2.81
N GLY A 94 9.55 -22.12 2.80
CA GLY A 94 10.56 -21.06 2.86
C GLY A 94 10.51 -20.11 1.65
N LEU A 95 10.34 -20.66 0.44
CA LEU A 95 10.17 -19.88 -0.78
C LEU A 95 8.88 -19.05 -0.77
N ASN A 96 7.77 -19.62 -0.33
CA ASN A 96 6.50 -18.89 -0.22
C ASN A 96 6.60 -17.72 0.78
N PHE A 97 7.34 -17.90 1.87
CA PHE A 97 7.60 -16.82 2.82
C PHE A 97 8.41 -15.69 2.15
N SER A 98 9.50 -16.00 1.46
CA SER A 98 10.32 -15.02 0.74
C SER A 98 9.55 -14.30 -0.37
N LEU A 99 8.81 -15.04 -1.21
CA LEU A 99 7.99 -14.47 -2.29
C LEU A 99 6.90 -13.53 -1.75
N SER A 100 6.31 -13.86 -0.60
CA SER A 100 5.33 -12.98 0.03
C SER A 100 5.96 -11.67 0.48
N ALA A 101 7.18 -11.71 1.05
CA ALA A 101 7.92 -10.53 1.49
C ALA A 101 8.30 -9.62 0.31
N ASP A 102 8.75 -10.19 -0.81
CA ASP A 102 9.06 -9.46 -2.04
C ASP A 102 7.86 -8.68 -2.56
N MET A 103 6.67 -9.29 -2.55
CA MET A 103 5.45 -8.63 -3.00
C MET A 103 5.08 -7.44 -2.10
N TYR A 104 5.29 -7.54 -0.78
CA TYR A 104 5.10 -6.42 0.13
C TYR A 104 6.12 -5.31 -0.09
N LEU A 105 7.39 -5.65 -0.29
CA LEU A 105 8.46 -4.71 -0.59
C LEU A 105 8.22 -3.96 -1.89
N GLN A 106 7.79 -4.64 -2.95
CA GLN A 106 7.49 -4.00 -4.23
C GLN A 106 6.32 -3.01 -4.12
N ARG A 107 5.26 -3.37 -3.38
CA ARG A 107 4.12 -2.46 -3.13
C ARG A 107 4.55 -1.23 -2.33
N LEU A 108 5.33 -1.42 -1.26
CA LEU A 108 5.83 -0.33 -0.43
C LEU A 108 6.82 0.57 -1.20
N ALA A 109 7.68 0.00 -2.04
CA ALA A 109 8.57 0.75 -2.91
C ALA A 109 7.80 1.64 -3.90
N ALA A 110 6.74 1.12 -4.50
CA ALA A 110 5.88 1.90 -5.40
C ALA A 110 5.24 3.10 -4.67
N ILE A 111 4.71 2.87 -3.46
CA ILE A 111 4.14 3.93 -2.62
C ILE A 111 5.22 4.95 -2.24
N TYR A 112 6.41 4.50 -1.88
CA TYR A 112 7.54 5.37 -1.53
C TYR A 112 7.93 6.30 -2.68
N ILE A 113 8.00 5.78 -3.92
CA ILE A 113 8.30 6.59 -5.11
C ILE A 113 7.21 7.65 -5.33
N ILE A 114 5.93 7.30 -5.19
CA ILE A 114 4.83 8.26 -5.32
C ILE A 114 4.94 9.37 -4.27
N LEU A 115 5.24 9.02 -3.01
CA LEU A 115 5.44 9.99 -1.94
C LEU A 115 6.68 10.87 -2.18
N LEU A 116 7.75 10.32 -2.76
CA LEU A 116 8.91 11.10 -3.17
C LEU A 116 8.59 12.11 -4.27
N LEU A 117 7.82 11.71 -5.29
CA LEU A 117 7.35 12.65 -6.32
C LEU A 117 6.53 13.78 -5.69
N PHE A 118 5.66 13.44 -4.76
CA PHE A 118 4.85 14.41 -4.05
C PHE A 118 5.68 15.35 -3.17
N ARG A 119 6.76 14.86 -2.54
CA ARG A 119 7.75 15.70 -1.84
C ARG A 119 8.46 16.68 -2.77
N VAL A 120 8.82 16.22 -3.97
CA VAL A 120 9.44 17.08 -4.99
C VAL A 120 8.48 18.19 -5.39
N LEU A 121 7.19 17.87 -5.60
CA LEU A 121 6.15 18.87 -5.85
C LEU A 121 6.03 19.88 -4.69
N SER A 122 6.05 19.43 -3.43
CA SER A 122 5.99 20.31 -2.28
C SER A 122 7.23 21.21 -2.15
N THR A 123 8.42 20.67 -2.42
CA THR A 123 9.69 21.43 -2.38
C THR A 123 9.82 22.41 -3.54
N SER A 124 9.12 22.16 -4.65
CA SER A 124 9.22 22.96 -5.88
C SER A 124 8.65 24.39 -5.79
N VAL A 125 8.13 24.79 -4.62
CA VAL A 125 7.77 26.19 -4.29
C VAL A 125 8.95 27.15 -4.44
N GLY A 126 10.20 26.65 -4.49
CA GLY A 126 11.38 27.47 -4.84
C GLY A 126 11.32 28.13 -6.22
N HIS A 127 10.54 27.62 -7.17
CA HIS A 127 10.38 28.22 -8.51
C HIS A 127 9.12 29.09 -8.58
N ALA A 128 9.29 30.38 -8.89
CA ALA A 128 8.22 31.39 -8.89
C ALA A 128 6.98 31.03 -9.74
N ARG A 129 7.15 30.28 -10.85
CA ARG A 129 6.03 29.87 -11.71
C ARG A 129 5.22 28.69 -11.15
N LEU A 130 5.89 27.73 -10.51
CA LEU A 130 5.22 26.53 -9.98
C LEU A 130 4.63 26.79 -8.59
N ALA A 131 5.24 27.68 -7.81
CA ALA A 131 4.73 28.12 -6.51
C ALA A 131 3.31 28.68 -6.58
N ILE A 132 2.98 29.42 -7.65
CA ILE A 132 1.64 30.00 -7.84
C ILE A 132 0.59 28.88 -7.98
N VAL A 133 0.90 27.83 -8.74
CA VAL A 133 0.02 26.68 -8.96
C VAL A 133 -0.15 25.85 -7.67
N VAL A 134 0.94 25.61 -6.94
CA VAL A 134 0.88 24.88 -5.66
C VAL A 134 0.07 25.68 -4.64
N LYS A 135 0.22 27.00 -4.60
CA LYS A 135 -0.54 27.88 -3.69
C LYS A 135 -2.02 27.91 -4.04
N SER A 136 -2.38 28.01 -5.32
CA SER A 136 -3.79 27.98 -5.74
C SER A 136 -4.43 26.61 -5.47
N LEU A 137 -3.70 25.52 -5.71
CA LEU A 137 -4.14 24.17 -5.38
C LEU A 137 -4.35 24.01 -3.87
N THR A 138 -3.40 24.44 -3.05
CA THR A 138 -3.51 24.34 -1.58
C THR A 138 -4.68 25.16 -1.03
N SER A 139 -4.92 26.35 -1.60
CA SER A 139 -6.07 27.17 -1.22
C SER A 139 -7.40 26.51 -1.62
N GLY A 140 -7.50 25.96 -2.83
CA GLY A 140 -8.71 25.30 -3.33
C GLY A 140 -8.96 23.92 -2.73
N LEU A 141 -7.93 23.25 -2.19
CA LEU A 141 -8.08 21.95 -1.53
C LEU A 141 -9.01 22.00 -0.32
N THR A 142 -9.07 23.12 0.41
CA THR A 142 -9.97 23.26 1.57
C THR A 142 -11.44 23.15 1.14
N ASP A 143 -11.80 23.80 0.04
CA ASP A 143 -13.15 23.78 -0.52
C ASP A 143 -13.46 22.41 -1.14
N LEU A 144 -12.47 21.81 -1.82
CA LEU A 144 -12.59 20.46 -2.38
C LEU A 144 -12.82 19.42 -1.29
N VAL A 145 -12.11 19.49 -0.16
CA VAL A 145 -12.30 18.58 0.98
C VAL A 145 -13.72 18.70 1.55
N HIS A 146 -14.25 19.92 1.68
CA HIS A 146 -15.65 20.11 2.12
C HIS A 146 -16.64 19.45 1.14
N LEU A 147 -16.48 19.70 -0.16
CA LEU A 147 -17.31 19.07 -1.19
C LEU A 147 -17.18 17.55 -1.18
N PHE A 148 -15.96 17.04 -0.96
CA PHE A 148 -15.67 15.61 -0.92
C PHE A 148 -16.33 14.92 0.28
N ILE A 149 -16.39 15.58 1.45
CA ILE A 149 -17.11 15.06 2.62
C ILE A 149 -18.61 14.94 2.32
N VAL A 150 -19.22 15.98 1.74
CA VAL A 150 -20.64 15.95 1.35
C VAL A 150 -20.90 14.86 0.32
N PHE A 151 -20.04 14.75 -0.69
CA PHE A 151 -20.07 13.69 -1.69
C PHE A 151 -19.99 12.30 -1.03
N LEU A 152 -19.07 12.08 -0.10
CA LEU A 152 -18.91 10.80 0.60
C LEU A 152 -20.16 10.41 1.39
N ILE A 153 -20.82 11.36 2.06
CA ILE A 153 -22.07 11.08 2.80
C ILE A 153 -23.17 10.59 1.86
N ILE A 154 -23.37 11.30 0.75
CA ILE A 154 -24.37 10.94 -0.26
C ILE A 154 -24.00 9.59 -0.91
N PHE A 155 -22.73 9.41 -1.26
CA PHE A 155 -22.22 8.18 -1.85
C PHE A 155 -22.41 6.98 -0.92
N TRP A 156 -22.13 7.12 0.37
CA TRP A 156 -22.37 6.09 1.37
C TRP A 156 -23.84 5.72 1.50
N ALA A 157 -24.75 6.70 1.43
CA ALA A 157 -26.19 6.42 1.41
C ALA A 157 -26.58 5.56 0.20
N TYR A 158 -26.01 5.83 -0.98
CA TYR A 158 -26.23 4.99 -2.17
C TYR A 158 -25.63 3.59 -2.03
N VAL A 159 -24.41 3.46 -1.49
CA VAL A 159 -23.79 2.14 -1.25
C VAL A 159 -24.65 1.31 -0.29
N MET A 160 -25.13 1.90 0.80
CA MET A 160 -26.00 1.23 1.77
C MET A 160 -27.34 0.85 1.16
N SER A 161 -27.96 1.76 0.39
CA SER A 161 -29.21 1.47 -0.31
C SER A 161 -29.04 0.35 -1.34
N GLY A 162 -27.93 0.36 -2.10
CA GLY A 162 -27.61 -0.70 -3.07
C GLY A 162 -27.38 -2.05 -2.40
N HIS A 163 -26.65 -2.06 -1.28
CA HIS A 163 -26.45 -3.28 -0.48
C HIS A 163 -27.77 -3.85 0.04
N ILE A 164 -28.67 -3.02 0.58
CA ILE A 164 -29.95 -3.48 1.12
C ILE A 164 -30.89 -3.97 0.00
N LEU A 165 -30.95 -3.26 -1.12
CA LEU A 165 -31.87 -3.57 -2.21
C LEU A 165 -31.42 -4.75 -3.07
N PHE A 166 -30.13 -4.82 -3.39
CA PHE A 166 -29.55 -5.78 -4.32
C PHE A 166 -28.68 -6.84 -3.65
N GLY A 167 -28.38 -6.74 -2.35
CA GLY A 167 -27.43 -7.66 -1.70
C GLY A 167 -27.87 -9.12 -1.59
N ARG A 168 -29.18 -9.40 -1.76
CA ARG A 168 -29.67 -10.78 -1.91
C ARG A 168 -29.68 -11.28 -3.36
N ARG A 169 -29.50 -10.39 -4.33
CA ARG A 169 -29.75 -10.64 -5.75
C ARG A 169 -28.46 -10.64 -6.58
N MET A 170 -27.49 -9.81 -6.20
CA MET A 170 -26.20 -9.66 -6.89
C MET A 170 -25.06 -9.88 -5.91
N GLU A 171 -24.08 -10.69 -6.32
CA GLU A 171 -22.93 -11.06 -5.48
C GLU A 171 -22.06 -9.82 -5.16
N GLU A 172 -21.97 -8.89 -6.11
CA GLU A 172 -21.27 -7.62 -5.99
C GLU A 172 -21.88 -6.78 -4.85
N PHE A 173 -23.20 -6.82 -4.69
CA PHE A 173 -23.89 -6.13 -3.60
C PHE A 173 -24.03 -6.98 -2.34
N ALA A 174 -23.60 -8.25 -2.31
CA ALA A 174 -23.79 -9.14 -1.17
C ALA A 174 -22.91 -8.75 0.04
N THR A 175 -21.81 -8.03 -0.18
CA THR A 175 -20.96 -7.50 0.88
C THR A 175 -20.89 -5.98 0.81
N LEU A 176 -20.71 -5.30 1.96
CA LEU A 176 -20.56 -3.84 1.99
C LEU A 176 -19.33 -3.37 1.20
N LYS A 177 -18.23 -4.13 1.25
CA LYS A 177 -17.01 -3.84 0.49
C LYS A 177 -17.24 -4.00 -1.02
N GLY A 178 -17.92 -5.07 -1.43
CA GLY A 178 -18.31 -5.29 -2.83
C GLY A 178 -19.22 -4.17 -3.32
N SER A 179 -20.24 -3.81 -2.54
CA SER A 179 -21.20 -2.76 -2.86
C SER A 179 -20.52 -1.41 -3.07
N PHE A 180 -19.54 -1.08 -2.21
CA PHE A 180 -18.72 0.12 -2.35
C PHE A 180 -17.92 0.10 -3.66
N SER A 181 -17.22 -1.00 -3.93
CA SER A 181 -16.40 -1.16 -5.14
C SER A 181 -17.24 -1.05 -6.42
N TYR A 182 -18.39 -1.71 -6.46
CA TYR A 182 -19.28 -1.72 -7.62
C TYR A 182 -19.96 -0.36 -7.83
N THR A 183 -20.44 0.29 -6.76
CA THR A 183 -21.00 1.65 -6.85
C THR A 183 -19.94 2.66 -7.32
N LEU A 184 -18.70 2.52 -6.84
CA LEU A 184 -17.58 3.35 -7.29
C LEU A 184 -17.26 3.10 -8.76
N GLN A 185 -17.27 1.83 -9.20
CA GLN A 185 -17.07 1.44 -10.59
C GLN A 185 -18.13 2.09 -11.49
N ILE A 186 -19.41 2.07 -11.12
CA ILE A 186 -20.48 2.74 -11.86
C ILE A 186 -20.19 4.24 -12.02
N VAL A 187 -19.75 4.90 -10.95
CA VAL A 187 -19.45 6.35 -10.97
C VAL A 187 -18.24 6.67 -11.86
N LEU A 188 -17.18 5.87 -11.81
CA LEU A 188 -15.95 6.13 -12.57
C LEU A 188 -16.02 5.70 -14.04
N GLN A 189 -16.58 4.52 -14.32
CA GLN A 189 -16.63 3.97 -15.67
C GLN A 189 -17.82 4.51 -16.46
N ARG A 190 -18.87 5.00 -15.79
CA ARG A 190 -20.15 5.45 -16.39
C ARG A 190 -20.82 4.37 -17.27
N GLU A 191 -20.36 3.13 -17.19
CA GLU A 191 -20.97 1.96 -17.82
C GLU A 191 -21.59 1.12 -16.70
N TYR A 192 -22.87 0.83 -16.81
CA TYR A 192 -23.59 -0.03 -15.88
C TYR A 192 -24.43 -1.01 -16.67
N GLN A 193 -24.47 -2.27 -16.21
CA GLN A 193 -25.26 -3.32 -16.86
C GLN A 193 -26.73 -3.16 -16.48
N PHE A 194 -27.41 -2.28 -17.23
CA PHE A 194 -28.82 -1.99 -16.99
C PHE A 194 -29.70 -3.23 -17.04
N GLN A 195 -29.40 -4.19 -17.92
CA GLN A 195 -30.16 -5.44 -17.98
C GLN A 195 -30.10 -6.18 -16.64
N GLU A 196 -28.92 -6.37 -16.06
CA GLU A 196 -28.78 -7.11 -14.80
C GLU A 196 -29.52 -6.43 -13.64
N LEU A 197 -29.48 -5.10 -13.58
CA LEU A 197 -30.19 -4.31 -12.59
C LEU A 197 -31.73 -4.35 -12.74
N THR A 198 -32.24 -4.51 -13.98
CA THR A 198 -33.68 -4.44 -14.29
C THR A 198 -34.35 -5.77 -14.56
N VAL A 199 -33.59 -6.84 -14.75
CA VAL A 199 -34.07 -8.17 -15.14
C VAL A 199 -35.13 -8.73 -14.17
N ARG A 200 -35.27 -8.20 -12.94
CA ARG A 200 -36.33 -8.57 -11.99
C ARG A 200 -36.87 -7.41 -11.16
N ASP A 201 -37.30 -6.32 -11.81
CA ASP A 201 -38.20 -5.35 -11.17
C ASP A 201 -39.60 -5.95 -10.93
N LEU A 202 -40.25 -5.50 -9.84
CA LEU A 202 -41.50 -6.01 -9.23
C LEU A 202 -42.71 -6.21 -10.18
N TRP A 203 -42.62 -5.76 -11.44
CA TRP A 203 -43.72 -5.81 -12.42
C TRP A 203 -43.72 -7.05 -13.32
N THR A 204 -42.63 -7.82 -13.39
CA THR A 204 -42.57 -9.10 -14.14
C THR A 204 -42.67 -10.33 -13.24
N SER A 205 -42.92 -10.13 -11.94
CA SER A 205 -43.11 -11.19 -10.94
C SER A 205 -44.49 -11.16 -10.26
N ALA A 206 -45.47 -10.49 -10.90
CA ALA A 206 -46.90 -10.63 -10.61
C ALA A 206 -47.60 -11.25 -11.83
#